data_AF-A0A379W0X4-F1
#
_entry.id   AF-A0A379W0X4-F1
#
_cell.length_a   1.000
_cell.length_b   1.000
_cell.length_c   1.000
_cell.angle_alpha   90.00
_cell.angle_beta   90.00
_cell.angle_gamma   90.00
#
_symmetry.space_group_name_H-M   'P 1'
#
loop_
_entity.id
_entity.type
_entity.pdbx_description
1 polymer ?
#
loop_
_entity_poly.entity_id
_entity_poly.type
_entity_poly.pdbx_seq_one_letter_code
_entity_poly.pdbx_strand_id
1 'polypeptide(L)'
;MPSRPAVAAVLWIFLFNPGRGLITHFLGEFGYDWNHAQNSGQAMFLVVFASVWKQISYNFLFFFAALQSIPRSLVEAAAIDGAGPIRRFFRLSLPLIAPVSFFLLVVNLVYAFFDTFPVIDAATAGGPVQATTTLIYKIYREGFTGLDLSASAAQSVVLMFLVIILTVVQFRYVESKVRYQMIENRRGLTIFSHTMLILGIAVILFPLYVAFVAATLDDRAVFETPMTLLPGTQLLENIKTIWVNGVGVNSAPFWLMMLNSFIMAFSITVGKITVSMLSAFAIVWFRFPLRNLFFWMIFITLMLPVEVRIFPTVEVIANLKMLDSYAV
;
A
#
# COMPACT_ATOMS: atom_id res chain seq x y z
N MET A 1 -9.82 -12.26 -3.82
CA MET A 1 -8.83 -11.36 -4.47
C MET A 1 -8.63 -10.12 -3.62
N PRO A 2 -7.41 -9.66 -3.34
CA PRO A 2 -7.18 -8.49 -2.48
C PRO A 2 -7.54 -7.21 -3.25
N SER A 3 -8.78 -6.76 -3.11
CA SER A 3 -9.37 -5.62 -3.83
C SER A 3 -8.96 -4.23 -3.32
N ARG A 4 -8.22 -4.15 -2.20
CA ARG A 4 -7.94 -2.86 -1.53
C ARG A 4 -6.66 -2.14 -1.99
N PRO A 5 -5.58 -2.82 -2.40
CA PRO A 5 -4.39 -2.15 -2.94
C PRO A 5 -4.44 -1.80 -4.44
N ALA A 6 -5.35 -2.43 -5.20
CA ALA A 6 -5.33 -2.38 -6.67
C ALA A 6 -5.78 -1.03 -7.25
N VAL A 7 -6.74 -0.34 -6.61
CA VAL A 7 -7.36 0.88 -7.19
C VAL A 7 -6.34 2.00 -7.40
N ALA A 8 -5.44 2.20 -6.44
CA ALA A 8 -4.35 3.18 -6.52
C ALA A 8 -3.36 2.89 -7.67
N ALA A 9 -3.02 1.62 -7.85
CA ALA A 9 -2.13 1.18 -8.93
C ALA A 9 -2.80 1.35 -10.30
N VAL A 10 -4.07 0.99 -10.41
CA VAL A 10 -4.90 1.10 -11.63
C VAL A 10 -4.95 2.54 -12.14
N LEU A 11 -5.03 3.53 -11.25
CA LEU A 11 -5.01 4.94 -11.65
C LEU A 11 -3.68 5.35 -12.31
N TRP A 12 -2.55 4.94 -11.75
CA TRP A 12 -1.24 5.25 -12.35
C TRP A 12 -1.03 4.53 -13.68
N ILE A 13 -1.52 3.29 -13.81
CA ILE A 13 -1.50 2.53 -15.05
C ILE A 13 -2.31 3.24 -16.14
N PHE A 14 -3.49 3.76 -15.79
CA PHE A 14 -4.32 4.55 -16.68
C PHE A 14 -3.59 5.83 -17.14
N LEU A 15 -2.99 6.58 -16.21
CA LEU A 15 -2.27 7.83 -16.49
C LEU A 15 -1.01 7.64 -17.36
N PHE A 16 -0.30 6.52 -17.19
CA PHE A 16 0.92 6.18 -17.92
C PHE A 16 0.68 5.19 -19.08
N ASN A 17 -0.58 4.98 -19.47
CA ASN A 17 -0.94 4.05 -20.55
C ASN A 17 -0.25 4.47 -21.87
N PRO A 18 0.40 3.55 -22.62
CA PRO A 18 1.07 3.91 -23.87
C PRO A 18 0.05 4.42 -24.91
N GLY A 19 0.30 5.59 -25.48
CA GLY A 19 -0.55 6.22 -26.50
C GLY A 19 -1.86 6.84 -26.00
N ARG A 20 -2.37 6.48 -24.81
CA ARG A 20 -3.63 7.04 -24.27
C ARG A 20 -3.54 7.72 -22.92
N GLY A 21 -2.45 7.50 -22.19
CA GLY A 21 -2.26 8.08 -20.87
C GLY A 21 -1.98 9.57 -20.93
N LEU A 22 -2.60 10.33 -20.03
CA LEU A 22 -2.37 11.78 -19.91
C LEU A 22 -0.88 12.11 -19.73
N ILE A 23 -0.18 11.38 -18.86
CA ILE A 23 1.24 11.61 -18.59
C ILE A 23 2.08 11.19 -19.80
N THR A 24 1.73 10.08 -20.44
CA THR A 24 2.38 9.63 -21.68
C THR A 24 2.29 10.69 -22.78
N HIS A 25 1.13 11.33 -22.93
CA HIS A 25 0.94 12.41 -23.90
C HIS A 25 1.83 13.61 -23.61
N PHE A 26 1.84 14.10 -22.36
CA PHE A 26 2.74 15.19 -21.96
C PHE A 26 4.21 14.85 -22.20
N LEU A 27 4.65 13.63 -21.87
CA LEU A 27 6.01 13.18 -22.17
C LEU A 27 6.31 13.20 -23.69
N GLY A 28 5.33 12.83 -24.51
CA GLY A 28 5.40 12.90 -25.96
C GLY A 28 5.56 14.32 -26.51
N GLU A 29 4.91 15.33 -25.90
CA GLU A 29 5.10 16.75 -26.26
C GLU A 29 6.54 17.22 -26.02
N PHE A 30 7.22 16.65 -25.02
CA PHE A 30 8.64 16.87 -24.76
C PHE A 30 9.57 15.97 -25.59
N GLY A 31 9.03 15.20 -26.55
CA GLY A 31 9.78 14.31 -27.43
C GLY A 31 10.21 12.98 -26.80
N TYR A 32 9.65 12.61 -25.64
CA TYR A 32 9.95 11.35 -24.96
C TYR A 32 8.89 10.30 -25.24
N ASP A 33 9.27 9.21 -25.92
CA ASP A 33 8.38 8.07 -26.17
C ASP A 33 8.29 7.15 -24.93
N TRP A 34 7.20 7.32 -24.19
CA TRP A 34 6.89 6.49 -23.02
C TRP A 34 6.05 5.26 -23.43
N ASN A 35 6.67 4.09 -23.35
CA ASN A 35 6.07 2.79 -23.65
C ASN A 35 6.57 1.70 -22.69
N HIS A 36 5.97 1.66 -21.49
CA HIS A 36 6.27 0.65 -20.47
C HIS A 36 5.91 -0.79 -20.89
N ALA A 37 5.10 -0.98 -21.94
CA ALA A 37 4.78 -2.31 -22.45
C ALA A 37 5.95 -2.94 -23.25
N GLN A 38 6.84 -2.11 -23.80
CA GLN A 38 7.99 -2.55 -24.58
C GLN A 38 9.34 -2.29 -23.88
N ASN A 39 9.40 -1.33 -22.96
CA ASN A 39 10.62 -0.95 -22.27
C ASN A 39 10.63 -1.43 -20.81
N SER A 40 11.54 -2.34 -20.48
CA SER A 40 11.72 -2.90 -19.13
C SER A 40 12.04 -1.87 -18.05
N GLY A 41 12.83 -0.83 -18.38
CA GLY A 41 13.17 0.25 -17.44
C GLY A 41 11.96 1.12 -17.11
N GLN A 42 11.16 1.47 -18.12
CA GLN A 42 9.92 2.24 -17.93
C GLN A 42 8.86 1.42 -17.16
N ALA A 43 8.76 0.12 -17.42
CA ALA A 43 7.90 -0.80 -16.67
C ALA A 43 8.26 -0.84 -15.18
N MET A 44 9.54 -1.04 -14.86
CA MET A 44 10.01 -1.03 -13.47
C MET A 44 9.78 0.34 -12.81
N PHE A 45 10.05 1.43 -13.54
CA PHE A 45 9.78 2.77 -13.03
C PHE A 45 8.30 2.96 -12.68
N LEU A 46 7.38 2.55 -13.56
CA LEU A 46 5.93 2.65 -13.30
C LEU A 46 5.53 1.89 -12.02
N VAL A 47 6.03 0.66 -11.86
CA VAL A 47 5.76 -0.18 -10.68
C VAL A 47 6.31 0.48 -9.42
N VAL A 48 7.57 0.92 -9.44
CA VAL A 48 8.21 1.59 -8.29
C VAL A 48 7.47 2.88 -7.95
N PHE A 49 7.15 3.70 -8.94
CA PHE A 49 6.49 4.98 -8.76
C PHE A 49 5.08 4.81 -8.16
N ALA A 50 4.27 3.91 -8.72
CA ALA A 50 2.94 3.60 -8.21
C ALA A 50 3.00 3.02 -6.78
N SER A 51 3.99 2.17 -6.49
CA SER A 51 4.21 1.59 -5.16
C SER A 51 4.64 2.65 -4.13
N VAL A 52 5.56 3.54 -4.51
CA VAL A 52 6.01 4.65 -3.66
C VAL A 52 4.82 5.55 -3.33
N TRP A 53 4.05 5.97 -4.33
CA TRP A 53 2.92 6.87 -4.14
C TRP A 53 1.90 6.32 -3.13
N LYS A 54 1.56 5.04 -3.23
CA LYS A 54 0.65 4.35 -2.30
C LYS A 54 1.12 4.47 -0.84
N GLN A 55 2.43 4.51 -0.61
CA GLN A 55 3.04 4.49 0.73
C GLN A 55 3.38 5.88 1.27
N ILE A 56 3.36 6.93 0.42
CA ILE A 56 3.65 8.31 0.83
C ILE A 56 2.75 8.73 2.00
N SER A 57 1.43 8.49 1.91
CA SER A 57 0.48 8.90 2.95
C SER A 57 0.75 8.25 4.30
N TYR A 58 1.15 6.98 4.30
CA TYR A 58 1.52 6.27 5.52
C TYR A 58 2.79 6.86 6.14
N ASN A 59 3.87 6.97 5.36
CA ASN A 59 5.15 7.51 5.83
C ASN A 59 5.02 8.96 6.30
N PHE A 60 4.19 9.75 5.61
CA PHE A 60 3.91 11.13 5.98
C PHE A 60 3.40 11.24 7.43
N LEU A 61 2.43 10.41 7.85
CA LEU A 61 1.88 10.48 9.21
C LEU A 61 2.94 10.21 10.28
N PHE A 62 3.81 9.21 10.06
CA PHE A 62 4.89 8.90 11.00
C PHE A 62 5.95 9.99 11.03
N PHE A 63 6.38 10.50 9.87
CA PHE A 63 7.33 11.62 9.82
C PHE A 63 6.75 12.90 10.42
N PHE A 64 5.47 13.17 10.19
CA PHE A 64 4.77 14.29 10.78
C PHE A 64 4.76 14.20 12.31
N ALA A 65 4.36 13.04 12.87
CA ALA A 65 4.39 12.79 14.31
C ALA A 65 5.81 12.91 14.89
N ALA A 66 6.81 12.41 14.16
CA ALA A 66 8.22 12.48 14.58
C ALA A 66 8.75 13.92 14.59
N LEU A 67 8.48 14.69 13.54
CA LEU A 67 8.91 16.09 13.46
C LEU A 67 8.20 16.95 14.52
N GLN A 68 6.94 16.65 14.83
CA GLN A 68 6.20 17.29 15.92
C GLN A 68 6.80 17.02 17.31
N SER A 69 7.58 15.94 17.46
CA SER A 69 8.22 15.59 18.73
C SER A 69 9.48 16.42 19.05
N ILE A 70 10.02 17.15 18.06
CA ILE A 70 11.24 17.95 18.23
C ILE A 70 10.98 19.16 19.13
N PRO A 71 11.74 19.34 20.23
CA PRO A 71 11.61 20.51 21.09
C PRO A 71 11.89 21.80 20.33
N ARG A 72 10.97 22.76 20.41
CA ARG A 72 11.11 24.10 19.81
C ARG A 72 12.38 24.83 20.25
N SER A 73 12.78 24.68 21.52
CA SER A 73 13.93 25.36 22.11
C SER A 73 15.21 25.09 21.33
N LEU A 74 15.41 23.87 20.83
CA LEU A 74 16.53 23.50 19.96
C LEU A 74 16.47 24.23 18.61
N VAL A 75 15.28 24.34 18.01
CA VAL A 75 15.09 25.02 16.72
C VAL A 75 15.27 26.54 16.86
N GLU A 76 14.86 27.11 18.00
CA GLU A 76 15.01 28.53 18.33
C GLU A 76 16.47 28.88 18.63
N ALA A 77 17.17 28.07 19.42
CA ALA A 77 18.60 28.22 19.62
C ALA A 77 19.34 28.19 18.29
N ALA A 78 19.04 27.21 17.42
CA ALA A 78 19.62 27.16 16.08
C ALA A 78 19.27 28.38 15.21
N ALA A 79 18.07 28.96 15.37
CA ALA A 79 17.68 30.18 14.65
C ALA A 79 18.41 31.43 15.17
N ILE A 80 18.66 31.51 16.48
CA ILE A 80 19.50 32.55 17.10
C ILE A 80 20.94 32.42 16.59
N ASP A 81 21.43 31.19 16.40
CA ASP A 81 22.72 30.87 15.77
C ASP A 81 22.75 31.11 14.24
N GLY A 82 21.72 31.74 13.67
CA GLY A 82 21.66 32.09 12.25
C GLY A 82 21.39 30.91 11.32
N ALA A 83 20.94 29.75 11.82
CA ALA A 83 20.62 28.63 10.95
C ALA A 83 19.32 28.90 10.16
N GLY A 84 19.44 29.01 8.83
CA GLY A 84 18.28 29.07 7.93
C GLY A 84 17.44 27.78 7.92
N PRO A 85 16.24 27.78 7.31
CA PRO A 85 15.31 26.64 7.32
C PRO A 85 15.91 25.33 6.78
N ILE A 86 16.64 25.41 5.66
CA ILE A 86 17.31 24.25 5.04
C ILE A 86 18.40 23.70 5.97
N ARG A 87 19.21 24.59 6.55
CA ARG A 87 20.28 24.21 7.48
C ARG A 87 19.69 23.56 8.74
N ARG A 88 18.57 24.08 9.27
CA ARG A 88 17.83 23.48 10.39
C ARG A 88 17.28 22.11 10.03
N PHE A 89 16.69 21.93 8.85
CA PHE A 89 16.19 20.62 8.43
C PHE A 89 17.30 19.57 8.41
N PHE A 90 18.41 19.82 7.71
CA PHE A 90 19.46 18.82 7.54
C PHE A 90 20.35 18.63 8.79
N ARG A 91 20.61 19.68 9.58
CA ARG A 91 21.53 19.61 10.73
C ARG A 91 20.85 19.38 12.07
N LEU A 92 19.53 19.56 12.15
CA LEU A 92 18.80 19.46 13.42
C LEU A 92 17.60 18.52 13.28
N SER A 93 16.67 18.79 12.36
CA SER A 93 15.45 17.98 12.26
C SER A 93 15.73 16.55 11.81
N LEU A 94 16.40 16.37 10.66
CA LEU A 94 16.70 15.08 10.07
C LEU A 94 17.52 14.17 11.01
N PRO A 95 18.57 14.65 11.71
CA PRO A 95 19.27 13.84 12.72
C PRO A 95 18.39 13.45 13.91
N LEU A 96 17.49 14.34 14.37
CA LEU A 96 16.61 14.06 15.52
C LEU A 96 15.50 13.05 15.17
N ILE A 97 14.97 13.09 13.93
CA ILE A 97 14.01 12.09 13.45
C ILE A 97 14.68 10.88 12.79
N ALA A 98 16.02 10.79 12.79
CA ALA A 98 16.74 9.67 12.20
C ALA A 98 16.28 8.30 12.73
N PRO A 99 15.95 8.12 14.03
CA PRO A 99 15.39 6.86 14.52
C PRO A 99 14.07 6.47 13.84
N VAL A 100 13.16 7.42 13.65
CA VAL A 100 11.89 7.17 12.97
C VAL A 100 12.12 6.92 11.48
N SER A 101 13.02 7.70 10.86
CA SER A 101 13.43 7.51 9.46
C SER A 101 13.99 6.11 9.22
N PHE A 102 14.86 5.66 10.12
CA PHE A 102 15.47 4.34 10.05
C PHE A 102 14.44 3.23 10.28
N PHE A 103 13.59 3.38 11.30
CA PHE A 103 12.48 2.46 11.56
C PHE A 103 11.55 2.32 10.33
N LEU A 104 11.15 3.44 9.74
CA LEU A 104 10.31 3.42 8.54
C LEU A 104 11.05 2.82 7.34
N LEU A 105 12.32 3.14 7.13
CA LEU A 105 13.12 2.52 6.06
C LEU A 105 13.11 1.00 6.19
N VAL A 106 13.33 0.51 7.42
CA VAL A 106 13.34 -0.90 7.77
C VAL A 106 11.99 -1.57 7.46
N VAL A 107 10.91 -1.00 7.99
CA VAL A 107 9.56 -1.54 7.83
C VAL A 107 9.09 -1.48 6.38
N ASN A 108 9.32 -0.37 5.68
CA ASN A 108 8.96 -0.21 4.28
C ASN A 108 9.76 -1.16 3.37
N LEU A 109 11.03 -1.43 3.67
CA LEU A 109 11.82 -2.39 2.91
C LEU A 109 11.21 -3.78 3.00
N VAL A 110 10.81 -4.24 4.20
CA VAL A 110 10.12 -5.53 4.38
C VAL A 110 8.79 -5.52 3.62
N TYR A 111 7.97 -4.48 3.77
CA TYR A 111 6.69 -4.40 3.07
C TYR A 111 6.85 -4.41 1.54
N ALA A 112 7.88 -3.77 1.00
CA ALA A 112 8.15 -3.75 -0.43
C ALA A 112 8.43 -5.15 -1.01
N PHE A 113 8.88 -6.12 -0.22
CA PHE A 113 9.04 -7.51 -0.70
C PHE A 113 7.70 -8.25 -0.91
N PHE A 114 6.62 -7.81 -0.25
CA PHE A 114 5.35 -8.55 -0.22
C PHE A 114 4.19 -7.77 -0.89
N ASP A 115 4.12 -6.46 -0.66
CA ASP A 115 2.95 -5.63 -1.01
C ASP A 115 3.02 -5.03 -2.42
N THR A 116 4.07 -5.35 -3.20
CA THR A 116 4.19 -4.96 -4.62
C THR A 116 3.34 -5.82 -5.55
N PHE A 117 2.88 -6.99 -5.10
CA PHE A 117 2.15 -7.95 -5.92
C PHE A 117 0.97 -7.31 -6.70
N PRO A 118 0.03 -6.59 -6.05
CA PRO A 118 -1.13 -6.04 -6.77
C PRO A 118 -0.77 -4.97 -7.79
N VAL A 119 0.34 -4.25 -7.56
CA VAL A 119 0.82 -3.22 -8.48
C VAL A 119 1.41 -3.88 -9.73
N ILE A 120 2.26 -4.89 -9.57
CA ILE A 120 2.89 -5.61 -10.67
C ILE A 120 1.84 -6.31 -11.53
N ASP A 121 0.90 -7.01 -10.89
CA ASP A 121 -0.16 -7.77 -11.55
C ASP A 121 -1.04 -6.87 -12.42
N ALA A 122 -1.49 -5.74 -11.85
CA ALA A 122 -2.32 -4.79 -12.57
C ALA A 122 -1.55 -4.02 -13.66
N ALA A 123 -0.30 -3.63 -13.39
CA ALA A 123 0.43 -2.69 -14.26
C ALA A 123 1.12 -3.33 -15.44
N THR A 124 1.67 -4.52 -15.23
CA THR A 124 2.64 -5.10 -16.16
C THR A 124 2.47 -6.59 -16.34
N ALA A 125 1.70 -7.26 -15.48
CA ALA A 125 1.64 -8.71 -15.36
C ALA A 125 3.05 -9.35 -15.30
N GLY A 126 4.01 -8.66 -14.67
CA GLY A 126 5.41 -9.06 -14.56
C GLY A 126 6.31 -8.70 -15.75
N GLY A 127 5.78 -8.13 -16.84
CA GLY A 127 6.52 -7.81 -18.07
C GLY A 127 7.14 -6.40 -18.15
N PRO A 128 7.75 -6.06 -19.30
CA PRO A 128 8.10 -6.93 -20.43
C PRO A 128 9.27 -7.86 -20.09
N VAL A 129 9.30 -9.07 -20.67
CA VAL A 129 10.37 -10.07 -20.48
C VAL A 129 10.70 -10.33 -18.99
N GLN A 130 9.65 -10.46 -18.17
CA GLN A 130 9.77 -10.67 -16.72
C GLN A 130 10.48 -9.54 -15.95
N ALA A 131 10.69 -8.36 -16.54
CA ALA A 131 11.46 -7.28 -15.93
C ALA A 131 10.91 -6.78 -14.58
N THR A 132 9.60 -6.81 -14.38
CA THR A 132 8.95 -6.39 -13.12
C THR A 132 8.56 -7.57 -12.22
N THR A 133 8.95 -8.79 -12.60
CA THR A 133 8.62 -10.00 -11.83
C THR A 133 9.44 -10.05 -10.54
N THR A 134 8.77 -9.86 -9.40
CA THR A 134 9.36 -10.06 -8.07
C THR A 134 9.20 -11.51 -7.61
N LEU A 135 9.95 -11.92 -6.59
CA LEU A 135 9.92 -13.29 -6.06
C LEU A 135 8.50 -13.68 -5.58
N ILE A 136 7.80 -12.78 -4.89
CA ILE A 136 6.41 -13.00 -4.46
C ILE A 136 5.45 -13.13 -5.66
N TYR A 137 5.66 -12.33 -6.71
CA TYR A 137 4.85 -12.40 -7.93
C TYR A 137 5.03 -13.73 -8.65
N LYS A 138 6.28 -14.19 -8.75
CA LYS A 138 6.63 -15.47 -9.37
C LYS A 138 6.02 -16.66 -8.61
N ILE A 139 6.18 -16.71 -7.28
CA ILE A 139 5.60 -17.75 -6.42
C ILE A 139 4.08 -17.86 -6.63
N TYR A 140 3.39 -16.72 -6.67
CA TYR A 140 1.95 -16.71 -6.88
C TYR A 140 1.59 -17.26 -8.27
N ARG A 141 2.26 -16.77 -9.31
CA ARG A 141 1.97 -17.16 -10.70
C ARG A 141 2.24 -18.65 -10.91
N GLU A 142 3.39 -19.16 -10.49
CA GLU A 142 3.76 -20.57 -10.65
C GLU A 142 2.87 -21.50 -9.80
N GLY A 143 2.52 -21.09 -8.58
CA GLY A 143 1.73 -21.91 -7.66
C GLY A 143 0.24 -21.98 -8.01
N PHE A 144 -0.36 -20.86 -8.40
CA PHE A 144 -1.81 -20.79 -8.67
C PHE A 144 -2.17 -20.92 -10.16
N THR A 145 -1.36 -20.36 -11.07
CA THR A 145 -1.65 -20.42 -12.51
C THR A 145 -0.88 -21.53 -13.22
N GLY A 146 0.34 -21.83 -12.75
CA GLY A 146 1.19 -22.90 -13.28
C GLY A 146 0.93 -24.27 -12.64
N LEU A 147 0.19 -24.33 -11.52
CA LEU A 147 -0.07 -25.53 -10.71
C LEU A 147 1.20 -26.24 -10.17
N ASP A 148 2.36 -25.58 -10.21
CA ASP A 148 3.61 -26.11 -9.64
C ASP A 148 3.75 -25.66 -8.18
N LEU A 149 2.93 -26.31 -7.34
CA LEU A 149 2.88 -26.06 -5.91
C LEU A 149 4.22 -26.40 -5.22
N SER A 150 4.93 -27.41 -5.73
CA SER A 150 6.18 -27.90 -5.15
C SER A 150 7.32 -26.89 -5.30
N ALA A 151 7.53 -26.34 -6.49
CA ALA A 151 8.53 -25.32 -6.75
C ALA A 151 8.18 -23.99 -6.05
N SER A 152 6.90 -23.63 -6.02
CA SER A 152 6.39 -22.42 -5.37
C SER A 152 6.55 -22.48 -3.84
N ALA A 153 6.34 -23.66 -3.24
CA ALA A 153 6.59 -23.89 -1.82
C ALA A 153 8.08 -23.74 -1.48
N ALA A 154 8.99 -24.32 -2.29
CA ALA A 154 10.43 -24.17 -2.10
C ALA A 154 10.88 -22.70 -2.20
N GLN A 155 10.39 -21.96 -3.18
CA GLN A 155 10.65 -20.51 -3.33
C GLN A 155 10.11 -19.68 -2.15
N SER A 156 8.94 -20.05 -1.61
CA SER A 156 8.36 -19.39 -0.43
C SER A 156 9.22 -19.56 0.83
N VAL A 157 9.80 -20.75 1.03
CA VAL A 157 10.74 -21.01 2.13
C VAL A 157 11.98 -20.14 2.01
N VAL A 158 12.54 -20.00 0.81
CA VAL A 158 13.70 -19.12 0.56
C VAL A 158 13.37 -17.66 0.85
N LEU A 159 12.23 -17.16 0.38
CA LEU A 159 11.76 -15.80 0.67
C LEU A 159 11.58 -15.57 2.18
N MET A 160 11.04 -16.56 2.90
CA MET A 160 10.87 -16.52 4.35
C MET A 160 12.23 -16.40 5.07
N PHE A 161 13.22 -17.22 4.72
CA PHE A 161 14.57 -17.12 5.30
C PHE A 161 15.21 -15.76 5.03
N LEU A 162 15.10 -15.25 3.80
CA LEU A 162 15.63 -13.93 3.44
C LEU A 162 15.01 -12.83 4.31
N VAL A 163 13.70 -12.84 4.48
CA VAL A 163 12.99 -11.84 5.29
C VAL A 163 13.30 -11.97 6.77
N ILE A 164 13.47 -13.18 7.30
CA ILE A 164 13.92 -13.40 8.68
C ILE A 164 15.32 -12.82 8.89
N ILE A 165 16.27 -13.13 8.00
CA ILE A 165 17.65 -12.59 8.09
C ILE A 165 17.61 -11.07 8.04
N LEU A 166 16.86 -10.50 7.10
CA LEU A 166 16.71 -9.06 6.94
C LEU A 166 16.10 -8.45 8.22
N THR A 167 15.04 -9.05 8.78
CA THR A 167 14.41 -8.59 10.03
C THR A 167 15.37 -8.65 11.22
N VAL A 168 16.15 -9.73 11.37
CA VAL A 168 17.14 -9.87 12.45
C VAL A 168 18.25 -8.83 12.34
N VAL A 169 18.76 -8.60 11.12
CA VAL A 169 19.72 -7.54 10.85
C VAL A 169 19.12 -6.20 11.27
N GLN A 170 17.89 -5.91 10.84
CA GLN A 170 17.20 -4.66 11.19
C GLN A 170 17.08 -4.45 12.69
N PHE A 171 16.59 -5.44 13.45
CA PHE A 171 16.45 -5.33 14.91
C PHE A 171 17.76 -5.00 15.62
N ARG A 172 18.89 -5.59 15.20
CA ARG A 172 20.20 -5.30 15.78
C ARG A 172 20.70 -3.86 15.55
N TYR A 173 20.28 -3.22 14.46
CA TYR A 173 20.66 -1.82 14.19
C TYR A 173 19.71 -0.80 14.86
N VAL A 174 18.44 -1.16 15.12
CA VAL A 174 17.42 -0.24 15.68
C VAL A 174 17.58 0.02 17.18
N GLU A 175 18.08 -0.93 17.98
CA GLU A 175 18.13 -0.83 19.46
C GLU A 175 18.97 0.34 20.03
N SER A 176 19.74 1.07 19.22
CA SER A 176 20.69 2.07 19.74
C SER A 176 20.15 3.49 20.00
N LYS A 177 18.94 3.88 19.56
CA LYS A 177 18.49 5.30 19.69
C LYS A 177 16.96 5.53 19.73
N VAL A 178 16.32 5.63 20.91
CA VAL A 178 14.99 6.30 21.02
C VAL A 178 14.77 6.93 22.42
N ARG A 179 14.51 8.26 22.49
CA ARG A 179 13.86 8.95 23.64
C ARG A 179 13.14 10.24 23.18
N TYR A 180 12.20 10.71 24.01
CA TYR A 180 10.85 11.26 23.74
C TYR A 180 10.65 12.78 23.44
N GLN A 181 9.50 13.05 22.79
CA GLN A 181 8.45 14.13 22.84
C GLN A 181 8.74 15.57 23.38
N MET A 182 8.23 16.61 22.68
CA MET A 182 7.07 17.49 23.05
C MET A 182 6.87 18.69 22.06
N ILE A 183 5.69 19.35 22.12
CA ILE A 183 4.92 20.02 21.03
C ILE A 183 5.17 21.56 20.83
N GLU A 184 5.31 21.98 19.56
CA GLU A 184 4.54 23.01 18.78
C GLU A 184 5.28 24.11 17.92
N ASN A 185 4.48 25.08 17.43
CA ASN A 185 4.38 26.21 16.46
C ASN A 185 5.17 27.59 16.47
N ARG A 186 5.90 27.96 15.39
CA ARG A 186 6.24 29.37 15.05
C ARG A 186 6.22 29.67 13.52
N ARG A 187 5.68 30.85 13.17
CA ARG A 187 5.16 31.31 11.86
C ARG A 187 6.07 31.24 10.61
N GLY A 188 7.39 31.31 10.72
CA GLY A 188 8.28 31.27 9.54
C GLY A 188 8.58 29.85 9.05
N LEU A 189 8.75 28.93 10.00
CA LEU A 189 8.87 27.49 9.73
C LEU A 189 7.55 26.92 9.21
N THR A 190 6.43 27.54 9.62
CA THR A 190 5.08 27.30 9.13
C THR A 190 5.01 27.50 7.61
N ILE A 191 5.45 28.63 7.06
CA ILE A 191 5.26 28.88 5.61
C ILE A 191 5.97 27.84 4.74
N PHE A 192 7.26 27.58 4.99
CA PHE A 192 8.01 26.57 4.22
C PHE A 192 7.45 25.15 4.42
N SER A 193 7.11 24.78 5.67
CA SER A 193 6.49 23.47 5.93
C SER A 193 5.12 23.36 5.28
N HIS A 194 4.33 24.44 5.24
CA HIS A 194 3.02 24.50 4.59
C HIS A 194 3.15 24.42 3.09
N THR A 195 4.12 25.10 2.45
CA THR A 195 4.35 24.97 1.01
C THR A 195 4.73 23.54 0.64
N MET A 196 5.63 22.91 1.40
CA MET A 196 6.04 21.52 1.16
C MET A 196 4.89 20.53 1.43
N LEU A 197 4.08 20.79 2.45
CA LEU A 197 2.83 20.09 2.73
C LEU A 197 1.83 20.22 1.58
N ILE A 198 1.61 21.43 1.08
CA ILE A 198 0.66 21.72 0.00
C ILE A 198 1.09 20.99 -1.28
N LEU A 199 2.39 21.03 -1.62
CA LEU A 199 2.92 20.28 -2.77
C LEU A 199 2.78 18.76 -2.57
N GLY A 200 3.09 18.25 -1.38
CA GLY A 200 2.90 16.84 -1.05
C GLY A 200 1.43 16.42 -1.15
N ILE A 201 0.53 17.21 -0.60
CA ILE A 201 -0.93 17.01 -0.68
C ILE A 201 -1.39 17.06 -2.14
N ALA A 202 -0.89 18.01 -2.95
CA ALA A 202 -1.25 18.09 -4.37
C ALA A 202 -0.83 16.82 -5.13
N VAL A 203 0.37 16.30 -4.91
CA VAL A 203 0.84 15.04 -5.52
C VAL A 203 0.00 13.84 -5.07
N ILE A 204 -0.41 13.81 -3.80
CA ILE A 204 -1.28 12.75 -3.25
C ILE A 204 -2.71 12.87 -3.79
N LEU A 205 -3.25 14.07 -3.92
CA LEU A 205 -4.63 14.27 -4.36
C LEU A 205 -4.77 14.24 -5.88
N PHE A 206 -3.70 14.46 -6.65
CA PHE A 206 -3.78 14.54 -8.10
C PHE A 206 -4.41 13.29 -8.75
N PRO A 207 -4.01 12.04 -8.43
CA PRO A 207 -4.67 10.85 -9.00
C PRO A 207 -6.13 10.73 -8.57
N LEU A 208 -6.48 11.16 -7.35
CA LEU A 208 -7.86 11.16 -6.88
C LEU A 208 -8.70 12.21 -7.60
N TYR A 209 -8.12 13.37 -7.92
CA TYR A 209 -8.75 14.39 -8.74
C TYR A 209 -8.99 13.88 -10.16
N VAL A 210 -8.02 13.21 -10.78
CA VAL A 210 -8.22 12.60 -12.11
C VAL A 210 -9.30 11.52 -12.05
N ALA A 211 -9.33 10.67 -11.02
CA ALA A 211 -10.39 9.69 -10.84
C ALA A 211 -11.78 10.33 -10.70
N PHE A 212 -11.86 11.44 -9.96
CA PHE A 212 -13.07 12.23 -9.82
C PHE A 212 -13.51 12.84 -11.16
N VAL A 213 -12.59 13.44 -11.90
CA VAL A 213 -12.87 13.98 -13.24
C VAL A 213 -13.33 12.85 -14.16
N ALA A 214 -12.67 11.71 -14.19
CA ALA A 214 -13.09 10.54 -14.97
C ALA A 214 -14.52 10.11 -14.64
N ALA A 215 -14.90 10.10 -13.36
CA ALA A 215 -16.25 9.77 -12.92
C ALA A 215 -17.31 10.80 -13.37
N THR A 216 -16.91 12.01 -13.77
CA THR A 216 -17.80 13.09 -14.22
C THR A 216 -17.96 13.16 -15.75
N LEU A 217 -17.15 12.41 -16.50
CA LEU A 217 -17.13 12.40 -17.95
C LEU A 217 -18.00 11.28 -18.53
N ASP A 218 -18.34 11.42 -19.82
CA ASP A 218 -18.92 10.34 -20.63
C ASP A 218 -17.82 9.36 -21.07
N ASP A 219 -18.18 8.11 -21.36
CA ASP A 219 -17.24 7.04 -21.69
C ASP A 219 -16.30 7.45 -22.83
N ARG A 220 -16.83 8.14 -23.86
CA ARG A 220 -16.04 8.61 -24.99
C ARG A 220 -14.96 9.61 -24.57
N ALA A 221 -15.31 10.57 -23.72
CA ALA A 221 -14.41 11.64 -23.27
C ALA A 221 -13.32 11.13 -22.33
N VAL A 222 -13.55 10.02 -21.60
CA VAL A 222 -12.52 9.36 -20.78
C VAL A 222 -11.43 8.73 -21.65
N PHE A 223 -11.77 8.25 -22.85
CA PHE A 223 -10.85 7.59 -23.78
C PHE A 223 -10.26 8.52 -24.85
N GLU A 224 -10.58 9.81 -24.84
CA GLU A 224 -9.93 10.82 -25.68
C GLU A 224 -8.48 11.06 -25.23
N THR A 225 -7.60 11.39 -26.19
CA THR A 225 -6.15 11.55 -25.95
C THR A 225 -5.70 12.97 -26.33
N PRO A 226 -5.34 13.84 -25.37
CA PRO A 226 -5.37 13.65 -23.91
C PRO A 226 -6.79 13.77 -23.32
N MET A 227 -7.05 13.05 -22.24
CA MET A 227 -8.28 13.16 -21.46
C MET A 227 -8.38 14.57 -20.85
N THR A 228 -9.56 15.19 -20.89
CA THR A 228 -9.78 16.49 -20.25
C THR A 228 -9.62 16.40 -18.73
N LEU A 229 -8.97 17.41 -18.14
CA LEU A 229 -8.81 17.54 -16.69
C LEU A 229 -9.96 18.33 -16.04
N LEU A 230 -10.92 18.83 -16.83
CA LEU A 230 -12.05 19.57 -16.32
C LEU A 230 -13.22 18.62 -15.99
N PRO A 231 -13.86 18.75 -14.81
CA PRO A 231 -15.03 17.96 -14.47
C PRO A 231 -16.16 18.15 -15.50
N GLY A 232 -16.77 17.05 -15.94
CA GLY A 232 -17.95 17.02 -16.78
C GLY A 232 -19.26 17.08 -16.00
N THR A 233 -20.38 16.91 -16.70
CA THR A 233 -21.74 17.00 -16.15
C THR A 233 -22.35 15.65 -15.80
N GLN A 234 -21.70 14.54 -16.14
CA GLN A 234 -22.30 13.19 -16.11
C GLN A 234 -22.20 12.48 -14.76
N LEU A 235 -21.66 13.11 -13.72
CA LEU A 235 -21.41 12.46 -12.43
C LEU A 235 -22.66 11.79 -11.82
N LEU A 236 -23.79 12.49 -11.82
CA LEU A 236 -25.03 11.97 -11.24
C LEU A 236 -25.59 10.78 -12.04
N GLU A 237 -25.47 10.85 -13.37
CA GLU A 237 -25.94 9.80 -14.27
C GLU A 237 -25.06 8.54 -14.14
N ASN A 238 -23.74 8.72 -14.10
CA ASN A 238 -22.77 7.64 -13.87
C ASN A 238 -23.01 6.94 -12.52
N ILE A 239 -23.21 7.72 -11.44
CA ILE A 239 -23.53 7.15 -10.11
C ILE A 239 -24.85 6.38 -10.17
N LYS A 240 -25.91 6.93 -10.77
CA LYS A 240 -27.21 6.26 -10.86
C LYS A 240 -27.11 4.95 -11.65
N THR A 241 -26.39 4.96 -12.76
CA THR A 241 -26.15 3.78 -13.59
C THR A 241 -25.43 2.69 -12.80
N ILE A 242 -24.33 3.03 -12.10
CA ILE A 242 -23.57 2.07 -11.29
C ILE A 242 -24.40 1.57 -10.10
N TRP A 243 -25.19 2.46 -9.47
CA TRP A 243 -26.04 2.12 -8.33
C TRP A 243 -27.03 1.00 -8.67
N VAL A 244 -27.69 1.09 -9.83
CA VAL A 244 -28.73 0.15 -10.25
C VAL A 244 -28.17 -1.02 -11.06
N ASN A 245 -27.30 -0.76 -12.01
CA ASN A 245 -26.86 -1.74 -13.01
C ASN A 245 -25.48 -2.34 -12.72
N GLY A 246 -24.72 -1.80 -11.76
CA GLY A 246 -23.35 -2.24 -11.47
C GLY A 246 -22.33 -1.73 -12.51
N VAL A 247 -21.12 -2.30 -12.49
CA VAL A 247 -20.01 -1.94 -13.39
C VAL A 247 -19.77 -3.07 -14.39
N GLY A 248 -20.17 -2.90 -15.64
CA GLY A 248 -19.96 -3.87 -16.72
C GLY A 248 -21.07 -4.91 -16.90
N VAL A 249 -20.91 -5.80 -17.87
CA VAL A 249 -21.92 -6.80 -18.27
C VAL A 249 -22.06 -7.87 -17.16
N ASN A 250 -23.28 -8.08 -16.67
CA ASN A 250 -23.64 -9.06 -15.63
C ASN A 250 -23.09 -8.77 -14.21
N SER A 251 -22.78 -7.52 -13.89
CA SER A 251 -22.36 -7.14 -12.53
C SER A 251 -23.54 -6.93 -11.60
N ALA A 252 -23.37 -7.27 -10.32
CA ALA A 252 -24.37 -6.98 -9.30
C ALA A 252 -24.55 -5.45 -9.10
N PRO A 253 -25.75 -4.97 -8.73
CA PRO A 253 -25.97 -3.57 -8.39
C PRO A 253 -25.01 -3.10 -7.30
N PHE A 254 -24.46 -1.90 -7.44
CA PHE A 254 -23.45 -1.40 -6.50
C PHE A 254 -23.96 -1.29 -5.07
N TRP A 255 -25.24 -0.92 -4.87
CA TRP A 255 -25.83 -0.86 -3.52
C TRP A 255 -25.79 -2.21 -2.80
N LEU A 256 -25.99 -3.30 -3.53
CA LEU A 256 -26.00 -4.66 -2.99
C LEU A 256 -24.58 -5.10 -2.63
N MET A 257 -23.61 -4.76 -3.49
CA MET A 257 -22.18 -4.99 -3.19
C MET A 257 -21.72 -4.18 -1.97
N MET A 258 -22.19 -2.94 -1.82
CA MET A 258 -21.94 -2.10 -0.65
C MET A 258 -22.54 -2.73 0.62
N LEU A 259 -23.80 -3.16 0.57
CA LEU A 259 -24.48 -3.78 1.70
C LEU A 259 -23.78 -5.07 2.14
N ASN A 260 -23.43 -5.94 1.19
CA ASN A 260 -22.68 -7.17 1.46
C ASN A 260 -21.31 -6.86 2.09
N SER A 261 -20.62 -5.84 1.56
CA SER A 261 -19.32 -5.40 2.10
C SER A 261 -19.46 -4.83 3.51
N PHE A 262 -20.53 -4.07 3.78
CA PHE A 262 -20.83 -3.51 5.10
C PHE A 262 -21.12 -4.62 6.12
N ILE A 263 -22.02 -5.54 5.79
CA ILE A 263 -22.37 -6.67 6.65
C ILE A 263 -21.13 -7.51 6.95
N MET A 264 -20.34 -7.82 5.92
CA MET A 264 -19.10 -8.58 6.07
C MET A 264 -18.08 -7.84 6.96
N ALA A 265 -17.78 -6.58 6.66
CA ALA A 265 -16.80 -5.80 7.41
C ALA A 265 -17.22 -5.61 8.87
N PHE A 266 -18.49 -5.32 9.11
CA PHE A 266 -19.04 -5.16 10.45
C PHE A 266 -18.98 -6.49 11.22
N SER A 267 -19.46 -7.58 10.63
CA SER A 267 -19.48 -8.91 11.26
C SER A 267 -18.07 -9.41 11.57
N ILE A 268 -17.12 -9.25 10.63
CA ILE A 268 -15.71 -9.61 10.85
C ILE A 268 -15.12 -8.75 11.96
N THR A 269 -15.36 -7.44 11.97
CA THR A 269 -14.83 -6.54 13.00
C THR A 269 -15.34 -6.91 14.38
N VAL A 270 -16.66 -7.05 14.52
CA VAL A 270 -17.31 -7.42 15.78
C VAL A 270 -16.84 -8.80 16.25
N GLY A 271 -16.85 -9.79 15.36
CA GLY A 271 -16.39 -11.15 15.67
C GLY A 271 -14.92 -11.18 16.08
N LYS A 272 -14.05 -10.52 15.31
CA LYS A 272 -12.61 -10.46 15.60
C LYS A 272 -12.33 -9.77 16.93
N ILE A 273 -12.96 -8.64 17.22
CA ILE A 273 -12.79 -7.92 18.49
C ILE A 273 -13.28 -8.79 19.64
N THR A 274 -14.48 -9.37 19.52
CA THR A 274 -15.07 -10.19 20.58
C THR A 274 -14.20 -11.40 20.89
N VAL A 275 -13.81 -12.17 19.88
CA VAL A 275 -12.95 -13.35 20.05
C VAL A 275 -11.59 -12.95 20.61
N SER A 276 -10.95 -11.91 20.06
CA SER A 276 -9.62 -11.48 20.52
C SER A 276 -9.66 -10.97 21.97
N MET A 277 -10.70 -10.22 22.34
CA MET A 277 -10.88 -9.71 23.70
C MET A 277 -11.13 -10.85 24.69
N LEU A 278 -12.00 -11.81 24.34
CA LEU A 278 -12.27 -12.97 25.18
C LEU A 278 -11.03 -13.87 25.33
N SER A 279 -10.29 -14.12 24.24
CA SER A 279 -9.04 -14.90 24.29
C SER A 279 -7.97 -14.21 25.15
N ALA A 280 -7.81 -12.89 25.00
CA ALA A 280 -6.87 -12.12 25.82
C ALA A 280 -7.29 -12.12 27.30
N PHE A 281 -8.57 -11.90 27.59
CA PHE A 281 -9.12 -11.95 28.95
C PHE A 281 -8.92 -13.32 29.60
N ALA A 282 -9.24 -14.40 28.87
CA ALA A 282 -9.07 -15.77 29.31
C ALA A 282 -7.60 -16.08 29.67
N ILE A 283 -6.68 -15.72 28.77
CA ILE A 283 -5.25 -15.93 29.02
C ILE A 283 -4.79 -15.10 30.20
N VAL A 284 -5.11 -13.81 30.30
CA VAL A 284 -4.57 -12.94 31.37
C VAL A 284 -5.07 -13.36 32.74
N TRP A 285 -6.37 -13.55 32.91
CA TRP A 285 -7.03 -13.66 34.21
C TRP A 285 -7.19 -15.09 34.73
N PHE A 286 -7.29 -16.10 33.84
CA PHE A 286 -7.43 -17.48 34.28
C PHE A 286 -6.07 -18.19 34.32
N ARG A 287 -5.90 -19.07 35.32
CA ARG A 287 -4.76 -19.97 35.44
C ARG A 287 -5.25 -21.39 35.16
N PHE A 288 -4.94 -21.90 33.97
CA PHE A 288 -5.29 -23.26 33.55
C PHE A 288 -4.04 -23.97 32.98
N PRO A 289 -3.96 -25.31 33.08
CA PRO A 289 -2.86 -26.05 32.50
C PRO A 289 -2.79 -25.80 30.98
N LEU A 290 -1.59 -25.66 30.43
CA LEU A 290 -1.32 -25.32 29.01
C LEU A 290 -1.56 -23.86 28.58
N ARG A 291 -1.92 -22.92 29.48
CA ARG A 291 -2.06 -21.48 29.15
C ARG A 291 -0.88 -20.92 28.34
N ASN A 292 0.35 -21.26 28.72
CA ASN A 292 1.55 -20.80 28.01
C ASN A 292 1.64 -21.38 26.60
N LEU A 293 1.24 -22.64 26.40
CA LEU A 293 1.22 -23.29 25.09
C LEU A 293 0.19 -22.62 24.16
N PHE A 294 -1.03 -22.34 24.63
CA PHE A 294 -2.02 -21.61 23.84
C PHE A 294 -1.58 -20.19 23.49
N PHE A 295 -0.95 -19.47 24.44
CA PHE A 295 -0.37 -18.16 24.17
C PHE A 295 0.67 -18.23 23.05
N TRP A 296 1.61 -19.16 23.13
CA TRP A 296 2.65 -19.33 22.10
C TRP A 296 2.09 -19.76 20.75
N MET A 297 1.10 -20.64 20.70
CA MET A 297 0.44 -21.03 19.43
C MET A 297 -0.25 -19.85 18.75
N ILE A 298 -0.99 -19.03 19.51
CA ILE A 298 -1.62 -17.81 18.98
C ILE A 298 -0.54 -16.85 18.48
N PHE A 299 0.54 -16.67 19.24
CA PHE A 299 1.61 -15.77 18.86
C PHE A 299 2.33 -16.22 17.57
N ILE A 300 2.70 -17.50 17.47
CA ILE A 300 3.35 -18.07 16.29
C ILE A 300 2.46 -17.93 15.06
N THR A 301 1.16 -18.20 15.18
CA THR A 301 0.22 -18.08 14.06
C THR A 301 0.00 -16.63 13.62
N LEU A 302 0.09 -15.65 14.52
CA LEU A 302 0.04 -14.23 14.20
C LEU A 302 1.31 -13.72 13.51
N MET A 303 2.47 -14.27 13.84
CA MET A 303 3.75 -13.89 13.21
C MET A 303 3.91 -14.43 11.79
N LEU A 304 3.19 -15.50 11.43
CA LEU A 304 3.21 -16.02 10.07
C LEU A 304 2.53 -15.03 9.11
N PRO A 305 3.20 -14.60 8.02
CA PRO A 305 2.56 -13.83 6.97
C PRO A 305 1.29 -14.53 6.47
N VAL A 306 0.24 -13.77 6.15
CA VAL A 306 -1.03 -14.35 5.70
C VAL A 306 -0.85 -15.14 4.40
N GLU A 307 0.08 -14.69 3.57
CA GLU A 307 0.47 -15.29 2.29
C GLU A 307 0.99 -16.72 2.47
N VAL A 308 1.81 -16.96 3.50
CA VAL A 308 2.39 -18.28 3.80
C VAL A 308 1.35 -19.24 4.38
N ARG A 309 0.31 -18.71 5.04
CA ARG A 309 -0.76 -19.53 5.64
C ARG A 309 -1.85 -19.92 4.67
N ILE A 310 -2.06 -19.15 3.61
CA ILE A 310 -3.14 -19.41 2.65
C ILE A 310 -2.90 -20.74 1.91
N PHE A 311 -1.67 -21.04 1.47
CA PHE A 311 -1.39 -22.24 0.68
C PHE A 311 -1.76 -23.55 1.40
N PRO A 312 -1.25 -23.84 2.62
CA PRO A 312 -1.59 -25.09 3.30
C PRO A 312 -3.07 -25.16 3.67
N THR A 313 -3.68 -24.01 4.00
CA THR A 313 -5.10 -23.97 4.37
C THR A 313 -5.99 -24.32 3.17
N VAL A 314 -5.70 -23.76 2.00
CA VAL A 314 -6.43 -24.07 0.77
C VAL A 314 -6.24 -25.54 0.39
N GLU A 315 -5.03 -26.07 0.49
CA GLU A 315 -4.73 -27.48 0.21
C GLU A 315 -5.49 -28.44 1.14
N VAL A 316 -5.55 -28.14 2.44
CA VAL A 316 -6.33 -28.94 3.40
C VAL A 316 -7.82 -28.89 3.04
N ILE A 317 -8.37 -27.72 2.72
CA ILE A 317 -9.78 -27.57 2.33
C ILE A 317 -10.07 -28.31 1.01
N ALA A 318 -9.14 -28.27 0.06
CA ALA A 318 -9.19 -29.02 -1.20
C ALA A 318 -9.24 -30.53 -0.96
N ASN A 319 -8.34 -31.03 -0.12
CA ASN A 319 -8.28 -32.45 0.26
C ASN A 319 -9.53 -32.90 1.00
N LEU A 320 -10.19 -31.99 1.73
CA LEU A 320 -11.48 -32.23 2.39
C LEU A 320 -12.69 -32.12 1.43
N LYS A 321 -12.49 -31.89 0.12
CA LYS A 321 -13.54 -31.66 -0.89
C LYS A 321 -14.51 -30.53 -0.56
N MET A 322 -14.06 -29.54 0.23
CA MET A 322 -14.89 -28.43 0.69
C MET A 322 -14.79 -27.18 -0.20
N LEU A 323 -14.11 -27.26 -1.34
CA LEU A 323 -13.94 -26.13 -2.25
C LEU A 323 -15.20 -25.81 -3.07
N ASP A 324 -15.97 -26.84 -3.45
CA ASP A 324 -17.06 -26.72 -4.42
C ASP A 324 -18.41 -27.18 -3.86
N SER A 325 -18.82 -26.67 -2.69
CA SER A 325 -20.14 -26.99 -2.13
C SER A 325 -21.31 -26.27 -2.83
N TYR A 326 -21.02 -25.31 -3.72
CA TYR A 326 -22.02 -24.44 -4.38
C TYR A 326 -21.84 -24.30 -5.90
N ALA A 327 -20.94 -25.06 -6.53
CA ALA A 327 -20.87 -25.13 -7.98
C ALA A 327 -21.87 -26.18 -8.49
N VAL A 328 -23.07 -25.72 -8.85
CA VAL A 328 -24.00 -26.41 -9.75
C VAL A 328 -24.12 -25.57 -11.01
#